data_AF-A0A6N9R3K3-F1
#
_entry.id   AF-A0A6N9R3K3-F1
#
_cell.length_a   1.000
_cell.length_b   1.000
_cell.length_c   1.000
_cell.angle_alpha   90.00
_cell.angle_beta   90.00
_cell.angle_gamma   90.00
#
_symmetry.space_group_name_H-M   'P 1'
#
loop_
_entity.id
_entity.type
_entity.pdbx_description
1 polymer ?
#
loop_
_entity_poly.entity_id
_entity_poly.type
_entity_poly.pdbx_seq_one_letter_code
_entity_poly.pdbx_strand_id
1 'polypeptide(L)' 'MPLRKGSSQTIVSSNIKTLVDDWKKDGSIGTSHPPTKKKAITQAVAIALTKAGKSRNP' A
#
# COMPACT_ATOMS: atom_id res chain seq x y z
N MET A 1 5.24 -8.83 0.48
CA MET A 1 6.31 -7.93 0.98
C MET A 1 6.13 -7.62 2.46
N PRO A 2 7.21 -7.41 3.22
CA PRO A 2 7.11 -6.95 4.61
C PRO A 2 6.90 -5.42 4.67
N LEU A 3 5.69 -5.00 5.07
CA LEU A 3 5.39 -3.60 5.33
C LEU A 3 5.89 -3.18 6.70
N ARG A 4 6.42 -1.95 6.79
CA ARG A 4 6.93 -1.37 8.03
C ARG A 4 5.78 -1.00 8.96
N LYS A 5 5.96 -1.26 10.26
CA LYS A 5 5.05 -0.79 11.33
C LYS A 5 5.36 0.67 11.67
N GLY A 6 4.33 1.41 12.08
CA GLY A 6 4.45 2.82 12.49
C GLY A 6 3.57 3.75 11.64
N SER A 7 3.26 4.92 12.20
CA SER A 7 2.27 5.85 11.65
C SER A 7 2.85 7.15 11.12
N SER A 8 4.18 7.30 11.14
CA SER A 8 4.85 8.48 10.59
C SER A 8 4.65 8.56 9.08
N GLN A 9 4.58 9.79 8.57
CA GLN A 9 4.39 10.03 7.13
C GLN A 9 5.46 9.32 6.29
N THR A 10 6.72 9.34 6.72
CA THR A 10 7.83 8.63 6.06
C THR A 10 7.59 7.13 5.98
N ILE A 11 7.04 6.50 7.02
CA ILE A 11 6.73 5.06 7.03
C ILE A 11 5.56 4.75 6.10
N VAL A 12 4.50 5.58 6.14
CA VAL A 12 3.34 5.42 5.25
C VAL A 12 3.75 5.58 3.78
N SER A 13 4.52 6.62 3.45
CA SER A 13 5.05 6.86 2.10
C SER A 13 5.97 5.72 1.63
N SER A 14 6.83 5.21 2.52
CA SER A 14 7.68 4.05 2.22
C SER A 14 6.83 2.81 1.90
N ASN A 15 5.79 2.53 2.67
CA ASN A 15 4.90 1.39 2.45
C ASN A 15 4.13 1.52 1.13
N ILE A 16 3.61 2.72 0.81
CA ILE A 16 2.94 2.98 -0.49
C ILE A 16 3.91 2.72 -1.64
N LYS A 17 5.15 3.23 -1.54
CA LYS A 17 6.17 3.02 -2.58
C LYS A 17 6.42 1.53 -2.82
N THR A 18 6.63 0.76 -1.76
CA THR A 18 6.81 -0.70 -1.86
C THR A 18 5.65 -1.34 -2.61
N LEU A 19 4.40 -1.11 -2.18
CA LEU A 19 3.22 -1.74 -2.79
C LEU A 19 3.04 -1.37 -4.27
N VAL A 20 3.35 -0.13 -4.64
CA VAL A 20 3.27 0.31 -6.04
C VAL A 20 4.41 -0.26 -6.89
N ASP A 21 5.60 -0.41 -6.33
CA ASP A 21 6.73 -1.02 -7.03
C ASP A 21 6.49 -2.52 -7.25
N ASP A 22 5.86 -3.21 -6.29
CA ASP A 22 5.42 -4.60 -6.43
C ASP A 22 4.43 -4.76 -7.60
N TRP A 23 3.44 -3.87 -7.67
CA TRP A 23 2.47 -3.85 -8.76
C TRP A 23 3.11 -3.58 -10.12
N LYS A 24 4.11 -2.68 -10.20
CA LYS A 24 4.82 -2.42 -11.45
C LYS A 24 5.60 -3.66 -11.92
N LYS A 25 6.09 -4.48 -10.99
CA LYS A 25 6.89 -5.65 -11.29
C LYS A 25 6.01 -6.84 -11.71
N ASP A 26 5.01 -7.15 -10.90
CA ASP A 26 4.27 -8.40 -10.98
C ASP A 26 2.80 -8.21 -11.41
N GLY A 27 2.36 -6.96 -11.64
CA GLY A 27 0.97 -6.63 -11.95
C GLY A 27 0.02 -6.78 -10.76
N SER A 28 0.54 -7.04 -9.56
CA SER A 28 -0.24 -7.39 -8.37
C SER A 28 0.26 -6.69 -7.11
N ILE A 29 -0.66 -6.54 -6.15
CA ILE A 29 -0.36 -6.13 -4.78
C ILE A 29 -0.83 -7.28 -3.86
N GLY A 30 0.11 -8.16 -3.49
CA GLY A 30 -0.22 -9.39 -2.79
C GLY A 30 -1.09 -10.29 -3.67
N THR A 31 -2.33 -10.57 -3.25
CA THR A 31 -3.28 -11.39 -4.01
C THR A 31 -4.18 -10.57 -4.95
N SER A 32 -4.13 -9.24 -4.87
CA SER A 32 -4.97 -8.37 -5.68
C SER A 32 -4.27 -7.98 -6.97
N HIS A 33 -5.03 -7.87 -8.07
CA HIS A 33 -4.52 -7.54 -9.41
C HIS A 33 -5.19 -6.28 -9.95
N PRO A 34 -4.81 -5.08 -9.47
CA PRO A 34 -5.38 -3.84 -9.97
C PRO A 34 -5.08 -3.66 -11.46
N PRO A 35 -6.10 -3.39 -12.32
CA PRO A 35 -5.88 -3.29 -13.76
C PRO A 35 -5.22 -1.97 -14.17
N THR A 36 -5.12 -0.99 -13.28
CA THR A 36 -4.51 0.32 -13.58
C THR A 36 -3.67 0.82 -12.42
N LYS A 37 -2.66 1.64 -12.77
CA LYS A 37 -1.79 2.30 -11.79
C LYS A 37 -2.57 3.10 -10.75
N LYS A 38 -3.66 3.78 -11.16
CA LYS A 38 -4.51 4.56 -10.25
C LYS A 38 -5.15 3.66 -9.19
N LYS A 39 -5.71 2.52 -9.60
CA LYS A 39 -6.31 1.54 -8.68
C LYS A 39 -5.26 0.92 -7.76
N ALA A 40 -4.07 0.61 -8.29
CA ALA A 40 -2.94 0.13 -7.49
C ALA A 40 -2.52 1.14 -6.41
N ILE A 41 -2.42 2.44 -6.74
CA ILE A 41 -2.09 3.50 -5.77
C ILE A 41 -3.18 3.60 -4.69
N THR A 42 -4.47 3.62 -5.06
CA THR A 42 -5.57 3.69 -4.09
C THR A 42 -5.51 2.53 -3.09
N GLN A 43 -5.28 1.31 -3.58
CA GLN A 43 -5.16 0.14 -2.73
C GLN A 43 -3.89 0.15 -1.87
N ALA A 44 -2.76 0.59 -2.44
CA ALA A 44 -1.51 0.76 -1.71
C ALA A 44 -1.67 1.75 -0.53
N VAL A 45 -2.36 2.87 -0.75
CA VAL A 45 -2.68 3.85 0.29
C VAL A 45 -3.56 3.23 1.37
N ALA A 46 -4.62 2.52 1.00
CA ALA A 46 -5.51 1.87 1.97
C ALA A 46 -4.75 0.86 2.85
N ILE A 47 -3.94 -0.01 2.24
CA ILE A 47 -3.14 -1.00 2.98
C ILE A 47 -2.11 -0.31 3.88
N ALA A 48 -1.43 0.74 3.39
CA ALA A 48 -0.43 1.46 4.17
C ALA A 48 -1.04 2.17 5.40
N LEU A 49 -2.23 2.77 5.25
CA LEU A 49 -2.95 3.41 6.36
C LEU A 49 -3.48 2.39 7.38
N THR A 50 -4.02 1.27 6.91
CA THR A 50 -4.42 0.15 7.79
C THR A 50 -3.22 -0.38 8.57
N LYS A 51 -2.06 -0.55 7.90
CA LYS A 51 -0.84 -1.02 8.56
C LYS A 51 -0.28 -0.01 9.58
N ALA A 52 -0.49 1.28 9.34
CA ALA A 52 -0.14 2.36 10.24
C ALA A 52 -1.06 2.47 11.47
N GLY A 53 -2.11 1.65 11.57
CA GLY A 53 -3.12 1.76 12.63
C GLY A 53 -4.02 2.99 12.47
N LYS A 54 -4.05 3.59 11.27
CA LYS A 54 -4.95 4.69 10.90
C LYS A 54 -6.10 4.18 10.01
N SER A 55 -6.62 2.98 10.30
CA SER A 55 -7.90 2.58 9.74
C SER A 55 -8.98 3.50 10.32
N ARG A 56 -9.73 4.21 9.47
CA ARG A 56 -11.01 4.78 9.88
C ARG A 56 -11.89 3.60 10.28
N ASN A 57 -11.99 3.29 11.57
CA ASN A 57 -13.16 2.56 12.06
C ASN A 57 -14.36 3.51 11.91
N PRO A 58 -15.52 3.03 11.44
CA PRO A 58 -16.79 3.72 11.71
C PRO A 58 -17.05 3.80 13.22
#